data_AF-A0A960UZD4-F1
#
_entry.id   AF-A0A960UZD4-F1
#
_cell.length_a   1.000
_cell.length_b   1.000
_cell.length_c   1.000
_cell.angle_alpha   90.00
_cell.angle_beta   90.00
_cell.angle_gamma   90.00
#
_symmetry.space_group_name_H-M   'P 1'
#
loop_
_entity.id
_entity.type
_entity.pdbx_description
1 polymer ?
#
loop_
_entity_poly.entity_id
_entity_poly.type
_entity_poly.pdbx_seq_one_letter_code
_entity_poly.pdbx_strand_id
1 'polypeptide(L)'
;MHWIKVIDYALKIFFSIVPVVLVFWYYFRSFVFKRSRLITLSAFFWGILSSGLTILLQSLYPATPDKFREAFLYAALTEELIRYGFVFLLVKTANTQFTVTEGIFHAILVGLGFSFAENLHYSLYYNGFTILVRTISSVAIHVFLSGIMGYFISYASLNNIQHVSRTLRLRNALMLGYGLLLPVLVHGVFDWVLITHSPAVYTIPVIVILSFVYLEQLLDLGRQIFGRNILKMLAINADDVSIMLQQQEYERWVSQRQRNRERLHWINSEWPAATWFALALMLSGLALAVLMETNPRFFGAFKELSASERITLLVLYPLTGGLITLIGSKVNFSFIRIIFTNVPQTALVNMHPPDDEDEQFSFVMNIHPIGVFVSCQEHWPRESKLILDFVDTLVAADQKQHRVATTIVWSNLFNKSMPLGYICHFERQSFDFIRFRLRYQWHKLLKVPLTIRKLSES
;
A
#
# COMPACT_ATOMS: atom_id res chain seq x y z
N MET A 1 -40.93 -26.61 -1.10
CA MET A 1 -39.54 -27.00 -1.48
C MET A 1 -38.92 -26.09 -2.54
N HIS A 2 -39.63 -25.70 -3.61
CA HIS A 2 -39.11 -24.79 -4.65
C HIS A 2 -38.71 -23.40 -4.12
N TRP A 3 -39.58 -22.76 -3.33
CA TRP A 3 -39.32 -21.44 -2.74
C TRP A 3 -38.10 -21.38 -1.82
N ILE A 4 -37.79 -22.46 -1.10
CA ILE A 4 -36.60 -22.53 -0.21
C ILE A 4 -35.32 -22.47 -1.04
N LYS A 5 -35.28 -23.18 -2.17
CA LYS A 5 -34.14 -23.14 -3.09
C LYS A 5 -34.00 -21.76 -3.74
N VAL A 6 -35.11 -21.15 -4.16
CA VAL A 6 -35.11 -19.79 -4.73
C VAL A 6 -34.56 -18.77 -3.73
N ILE A 7 -34.98 -18.85 -2.46
CA ILE A 7 -34.48 -17.98 -1.39
C ILE A 7 -33.00 -18.21 -1.13
N ASP A 8 -32.53 -19.46 -1.11
CA ASP A 8 -31.10 -19.78 -0.93
C ASP A 8 -30.24 -19.18 -2.06
N TYR A 9 -30.64 -19.36 -3.33
CA TYR A 9 -29.95 -18.75 -4.46
C TYR A 9 -29.98 -17.22 -4.41
N ALA A 10 -31.11 -16.62 -4.04
CA ALA A 10 -31.22 -15.17 -3.91
C ALA A 10 -30.29 -14.62 -2.81
N LEU A 11 -30.20 -15.29 -1.66
CA LEU A 11 -29.29 -14.92 -0.57
C LEU A 11 -27.82 -15.05 -0.96
N LYS A 12 -27.46 -16.13 -1.66
CA LYS A 12 -26.12 -16.33 -2.20
C LYS A 12 -25.70 -15.23 -3.16
N ILE A 13 -26.57 -14.89 -4.11
CA ILE A 13 -26.34 -13.78 -5.04
C ILE A 13 -26.22 -12.46 -4.29
N PHE A 14 -27.09 -12.22 -3.30
CA PHE A 14 -27.04 -11.03 -2.46
C PHE A 14 -25.69 -10.91 -1.73
N PHE A 15 -25.22 -11.96 -1.07
CA PHE A 15 -23.93 -11.96 -0.37
C PHE A 15 -22.72 -11.84 -1.31
N SER A 16 -22.85 -12.22 -2.58
CA SER A 16 -21.84 -11.97 -3.61
C SER A 16 -21.81 -10.51 -4.09
N ILE A 17 -22.96 -9.81 -4.09
CA ILE A 17 -23.07 -8.43 -4.60
C ILE A 17 -22.78 -7.38 -3.51
N VAL A 18 -23.31 -7.56 -2.31
CA VAL A 18 -23.21 -6.58 -1.20
C VAL A 18 -21.77 -6.12 -0.91
N PRO A 19 -20.75 -6.99 -0.74
CA PRO A 19 -19.39 -6.53 -0.50
C PRO A 19 -18.87 -5.63 -1.63
N VAL A 20 -19.23 -5.97 -2.86
CA VAL A 20 -18.78 -5.21 -4.04
C VAL A 20 -19.30 -3.79 -3.96
N VAL A 21 -20.59 -3.62 -3.67
CA VAL A 21 -21.22 -2.31 -3.54
C VAL A 21 -20.64 -1.53 -2.36
N LEU A 22 -20.47 -2.15 -1.20
CA LEU A 22 -19.96 -1.50 0.01
C LEU A 22 -18.52 -1.02 -0.15
N VAL A 23 -17.64 -1.90 -0.65
CA VAL A 23 -16.23 -1.58 -0.85
C VAL A 23 -16.05 -0.58 -1.99
N PHE A 24 -16.82 -0.72 -3.08
CA PHE A 24 -16.87 0.29 -4.13
C PHE A 24 -17.25 1.66 -3.54
N TRP A 25 -18.32 1.73 -2.76
CA TRP A 25 -18.76 2.99 -2.15
C TRP A 25 -17.73 3.58 -1.18
N TYR A 26 -17.11 2.74 -0.34
CA TYR A 26 -16.06 3.15 0.61
C TYR A 26 -14.87 3.81 -0.08
N TYR A 27 -14.40 3.23 -1.19
CA TYR A 27 -13.26 3.78 -1.93
C TYR A 27 -13.70 4.92 -2.86
N PHE A 28 -14.82 4.81 -3.56
CA PHE A 28 -15.29 5.81 -4.51
C PHE A 28 -15.46 7.20 -3.89
N ARG A 29 -15.96 7.29 -2.64
CA ARG A 29 -16.06 8.58 -1.91
C ARG A 29 -14.70 9.23 -1.61
N SER A 30 -13.64 8.42 -1.57
CA SER A 30 -12.31 8.83 -1.10
C SER A 30 -11.41 9.33 -2.23
N PHE A 31 -11.87 9.27 -3.47
CA PHE A 31 -11.13 9.70 -4.64
C PHE A 31 -11.91 10.74 -5.45
N VAL A 32 -11.27 11.88 -5.69
CA VAL A 32 -11.79 12.90 -6.60
C VAL A 32 -11.33 12.55 -8.02
N PHE A 33 -12.19 11.90 -8.80
CA PHE A 33 -11.86 11.53 -10.17
C PHE A 33 -12.24 12.61 -11.18
N LYS A 34 -11.32 12.92 -12.10
CA LYS A 34 -11.61 13.64 -13.34
C LYS A 34 -11.95 12.70 -14.51
N ARG A 35 -11.96 11.38 -14.30
CA ARG A 35 -12.09 10.35 -15.36
C ARG A 35 -13.55 10.03 -15.71
N SER A 36 -13.76 9.63 -16.98
CA SER A 36 -15.02 9.07 -17.48
C SER A 36 -15.38 7.77 -16.75
N ARG A 37 -16.64 7.67 -16.31
CA ARG A 37 -17.23 6.52 -15.61
C ARG A 37 -17.03 5.19 -16.35
N LEU A 38 -16.90 5.22 -17.68
CA LEU A 38 -16.75 4.03 -18.51
C LEU A 38 -15.43 3.29 -18.29
N ILE A 39 -14.32 4.01 -18.10
CA ILE A 39 -13.02 3.35 -17.90
C ILE A 39 -12.87 2.86 -16.47
N THR A 40 -13.52 3.53 -15.52
CA THR A 40 -13.68 3.03 -14.17
C THR A 40 -14.45 1.71 -14.19
N LEU A 41 -15.56 1.65 -14.91
CA LEU A 41 -16.36 0.43 -15.01
C LEU A 41 -15.63 -0.70 -15.76
N SER A 42 -14.81 -0.39 -16.77
CA SER A 42 -14.07 -1.43 -17.50
C SER A 42 -13.05 -2.17 -16.61
N ALA A 43 -12.45 -1.50 -15.61
CA ALA A 43 -11.54 -2.15 -14.67
C ALA A 43 -12.22 -3.29 -13.89
N PHE A 44 -13.49 -3.12 -13.50
CA PHE A 44 -14.27 -4.19 -12.86
C PHE A 44 -14.46 -5.40 -13.80
N PHE A 45 -14.78 -5.16 -15.08
CA PHE A 45 -14.93 -6.24 -16.05
C PHE A 45 -13.62 -6.95 -16.38
N TRP A 46 -12.48 -6.23 -16.38
CA TRP A 46 -11.16 -6.86 -16.46
C TRP A 46 -10.91 -7.78 -15.25
N GLY A 47 -11.41 -7.41 -14.07
CA GLY A 47 -11.44 -8.27 -12.90
C GLY A 47 -12.22 -9.58 -13.12
N ILE A 48 -13.44 -9.49 -13.63
CA ILE A 48 -14.26 -10.67 -13.95
C ILE A 48 -13.53 -11.58 -14.95
N LEU A 49 -12.97 -10.99 -16.02
CA LEU A 49 -12.22 -11.75 -17.02
C LEU A 49 -11.00 -12.44 -16.40
N SER A 50 -10.28 -11.75 -15.51
CA SER A 50 -9.11 -12.31 -14.82
C SER A 50 -9.47 -13.51 -13.93
N SER A 51 -10.62 -13.47 -13.26
CA SER A 51 -11.12 -14.63 -12.48
C SER A 51 -11.49 -15.80 -13.39
N GLY A 52 -12.23 -15.56 -14.48
CA GLY A 52 -12.57 -16.61 -15.44
C GLY A 52 -11.34 -17.28 -16.07
N LEU A 53 -10.32 -16.50 -16.45
CA LEU A 53 -9.05 -17.05 -16.95
C LEU A 53 -8.31 -17.85 -15.87
N THR A 54 -8.36 -17.40 -14.61
CA THR A 54 -7.71 -18.13 -13.53
C THR A 54 -8.38 -19.48 -13.28
N ILE A 55 -9.71 -19.52 -13.17
CA ILE A 55 -10.46 -20.77 -12.98
C ILE A 55 -10.15 -21.76 -14.11
N LEU A 56 -10.06 -21.28 -15.35
CA LEU A 56 -9.66 -22.10 -16.49
C LEU A 56 -8.24 -22.67 -16.32
N LEU A 57 -7.24 -21.85 -16.00
CA LEU A 57 -5.87 -22.34 -15.82
C LEU A 57 -5.74 -23.28 -14.62
N GLN A 58 -6.43 -23.00 -13.51
CA GLN A 58 -6.44 -23.85 -12.33
C GLN A 58 -7.05 -25.22 -12.61
N SER A 59 -8.05 -25.30 -13.49
CA SER A 59 -8.65 -26.58 -13.91
C SER A 59 -7.69 -27.51 -14.67
N LEU A 60 -6.56 -26.97 -15.17
CA LEU A 60 -5.53 -27.73 -15.86
C LEU A 60 -4.45 -28.29 -14.92
N TYR A 61 -4.37 -27.82 -13.68
CA TYR A 61 -3.40 -28.34 -12.72
C TYR A 61 -3.82 -29.73 -12.23
N PRO A 62 -2.86 -30.68 -12.12
CA PRO A 62 -3.15 -31.98 -11.52
C PRO A 62 -3.45 -31.80 -10.04
N ALA A 63 -4.34 -32.63 -9.50
CA ALA A 63 -4.56 -32.70 -8.06
C ALA A 63 -3.23 -33.01 -7.33
N THR A 64 -3.01 -32.35 -6.20
CA THR A 64 -1.80 -32.52 -5.40
C THR A 64 -2.16 -32.69 -3.93
N PRO A 65 -1.54 -33.64 -3.21
CA PRO A 65 -1.72 -33.75 -1.75
C PRO A 65 -0.89 -32.70 -0.99
N ASP A 66 0.05 -32.03 -1.67
CA ASP A 66 0.87 -30.98 -1.07
C ASP A 66 0.09 -29.67 -0.97
N LYS A 67 -0.46 -29.42 0.21
CA LYS A 67 -1.25 -28.21 0.52
C LYS A 67 -0.45 -26.92 0.32
N PHE A 68 0.87 -26.94 0.47
CA PHE A 68 1.69 -25.76 0.23
C PHE A 68 1.77 -25.47 -1.27
N ARG A 69 1.97 -26.51 -2.09
CA ARG A 69 1.95 -26.39 -3.54
C ARG A 69 0.59 -25.94 -4.06
N GLU A 70 -0.49 -26.51 -3.54
CA GLU A 70 -1.86 -26.13 -3.88
C GLU A 70 -2.11 -24.64 -3.59
N ALA A 71 -1.80 -24.20 -2.37
CA ALA A 71 -2.02 -22.82 -1.95
C ALA A 71 -1.12 -21.79 -2.65
N PHE A 72 0.20 -22.01 -2.68
CA PHE A 72 1.13 -20.99 -3.16
C PHE A 72 1.30 -21.02 -4.69
N LEU A 73 1.42 -22.21 -5.28
CA LEU A 73 1.77 -22.32 -6.71
C LEU A 73 0.54 -22.43 -7.60
N TYR A 74 -0.46 -23.22 -7.23
CA TYR A 74 -1.64 -23.42 -8.08
C TYR A 74 -2.69 -22.33 -7.86
N ALA A 75 -2.97 -21.96 -6.61
CA ALA A 75 -3.91 -20.90 -6.28
C ALA A 75 -3.26 -19.50 -6.36
N ALA A 76 -2.58 -19.07 -5.30
CA ALA A 76 -2.13 -17.69 -5.13
C ALA A 76 -1.25 -17.16 -6.27
N LEU A 77 -0.24 -17.91 -6.71
CA LEU A 77 0.63 -17.46 -7.81
C LEU A 77 -0.17 -17.23 -9.11
N THR A 78 -1.04 -18.17 -9.47
CA THR A 78 -1.85 -18.09 -10.70
C THR A 78 -2.80 -16.90 -10.65
N GLU A 79 -3.53 -16.77 -9.54
CA GLU A 79 -4.53 -15.71 -9.33
C GLU A 79 -3.89 -14.32 -9.36
N GLU A 80 -2.84 -14.13 -8.55
CA GLU A 80 -2.19 -12.83 -8.45
C GLU A 80 -1.40 -12.49 -9.72
N LEU A 81 -0.79 -13.46 -10.41
CA LEU A 81 -0.06 -13.20 -11.66
C LEU A 81 -0.99 -12.74 -12.78
N ILE A 82 -2.13 -13.42 -12.97
CA ILE A 82 -3.12 -13.02 -13.98
C ILE A 82 -3.67 -11.63 -13.65
N ARG A 83 -4.05 -11.41 -12.40
CA ARG A 83 -4.59 -10.13 -11.96
C ARG A 83 -3.56 -9.00 -12.11
N TYR A 84 -2.31 -9.24 -11.72
CA TYR A 84 -1.19 -8.33 -11.91
C TYR A 84 -1.02 -7.96 -13.38
N GLY A 85 -1.13 -8.92 -14.30
CA GLY A 85 -1.11 -8.68 -15.74
C GLY A 85 -2.18 -7.68 -16.21
N PHE A 86 -3.44 -7.86 -15.79
CA PHE A 86 -4.52 -6.94 -16.14
C PHE A 86 -4.33 -5.54 -15.53
N VAL A 87 -3.91 -5.45 -14.26
CA VAL A 87 -3.60 -4.17 -13.62
C VAL A 87 -2.45 -3.47 -14.34
N PHE A 88 -1.40 -4.21 -14.72
CA PHE A 88 -0.27 -3.68 -15.47
C PHE A 88 -0.70 -3.12 -16.83
N LEU A 89 -1.56 -3.82 -17.57
CA LEU A 89 -2.10 -3.35 -18.84
C LEU A 89 -2.93 -2.07 -18.68
N LEU A 90 -3.78 -1.99 -17.65
CA LEU A 90 -4.57 -0.80 -17.35
C LEU A 90 -3.71 0.43 -17.05
N VAL A 91 -2.64 0.25 -16.28
CA VAL A 91 -1.69 1.34 -15.95
C VAL A 91 -0.87 1.76 -17.17
N LYS A 92 -0.43 0.79 -17.97
CA LYS A 92 0.38 1.04 -19.18
C LYS A 92 -0.41 1.81 -20.23
N THR A 93 -1.70 1.50 -20.38
CA THR A 93 -2.62 2.16 -21.33
C THR A 93 -3.30 3.39 -20.75
N ALA A 94 -2.96 3.79 -19.52
CA ALA A 94 -3.52 4.97 -18.89
C ALA A 94 -3.11 6.26 -19.62
N ASN A 95 -3.96 7.28 -19.53
CA ASN A 95 -3.80 8.55 -20.23
C ASN A 95 -2.65 9.41 -19.65
N THR A 96 -2.56 10.65 -20.13
CA THR A 96 -1.55 11.61 -19.69
C THR A 96 -1.79 12.20 -18.30
N GLN A 97 -3.02 12.17 -17.78
CA GLN A 97 -3.36 12.70 -16.44
C GLN A 97 -3.28 11.65 -15.33
N PHE A 98 -2.84 10.43 -15.67
CA PHE A 98 -2.78 9.30 -14.75
C PHE A 98 -2.02 9.61 -13.45
N THR A 99 -2.62 9.24 -12.32
CA THR A 99 -2.02 9.35 -10.97
C THR A 99 -1.83 7.97 -10.32
N VAL A 100 -0.97 7.89 -9.29
CA VAL A 100 -0.81 6.67 -8.49
C VAL A 100 -2.13 6.26 -7.85
N THR A 101 -2.87 7.22 -7.29
CA THR A 101 -4.18 6.98 -6.66
C THR A 101 -5.22 6.42 -7.63
N GLU A 102 -5.25 6.90 -8.87
CA GLU A 102 -6.11 6.32 -9.91
C GLU A 102 -5.71 4.89 -10.22
N GLY A 103 -4.42 4.60 -10.31
CA GLY A 103 -3.93 3.24 -10.53
C GLY A 103 -4.30 2.26 -9.42
N ILE A 104 -4.15 2.67 -8.16
CA ILE A 104 -4.61 1.89 -6.99
C ILE A 104 -6.12 1.64 -7.09
N PHE A 105 -6.90 2.67 -7.40
CA PHE A 105 -8.34 2.52 -7.50
C PHE A 105 -8.77 1.57 -8.63
N HIS A 106 -8.18 1.68 -9.83
CA HIS A 106 -8.49 0.72 -10.90
C HIS A 106 -8.10 -0.70 -10.49
N ALA A 107 -7.00 -0.89 -9.78
CA ALA A 107 -6.61 -2.20 -9.28
C ALA A 107 -7.58 -2.74 -8.21
N ILE A 108 -8.06 -1.90 -7.30
CA ILE A 108 -9.17 -2.23 -6.38
C ILE A 108 -10.40 -2.71 -7.15
N LEU A 109 -10.77 -2.05 -8.25
CA LEU A 109 -11.90 -2.45 -9.08
C LEU A 109 -11.65 -3.79 -9.79
N VAL A 110 -10.43 -4.05 -10.27
CA VAL A 110 -10.05 -5.37 -10.80
C VAL A 110 -10.20 -6.44 -9.70
N GLY A 111 -9.71 -6.19 -8.49
CA GLY A 111 -9.88 -7.10 -7.34
C GLY A 111 -11.34 -7.33 -6.97
N LEU A 112 -12.18 -6.29 -7.05
CA LEU A 112 -13.62 -6.39 -6.85
C LEU A 112 -14.30 -7.24 -7.92
N GLY A 113 -13.96 -7.05 -9.20
CA GLY A 113 -14.49 -7.88 -10.28
C GLY A 113 -14.03 -9.34 -10.19
N PHE A 114 -12.77 -9.55 -9.83
CA PHE A 114 -12.20 -10.88 -9.61
C PHE A 114 -12.97 -11.62 -8.50
N SER A 115 -13.04 -11.00 -7.32
CA SER A 115 -13.68 -11.59 -6.14
C SER A 115 -15.19 -11.73 -6.31
N PHE A 116 -15.85 -10.86 -7.07
CA PHE A 116 -17.26 -11.03 -7.43
C PHE A 116 -17.50 -12.32 -8.23
N ALA A 117 -16.75 -12.49 -9.33
CA ALA A 117 -16.90 -13.65 -10.21
C ALA A 117 -16.56 -14.96 -9.48
N GLU A 118 -15.48 -14.93 -8.71
CA GLU A 118 -15.03 -16.07 -7.92
C GLU A 118 -16.03 -16.42 -6.81
N ASN A 119 -16.52 -15.44 -6.04
CA ASN A 119 -17.52 -15.70 -5.00
C ASN A 119 -18.86 -16.18 -5.58
N LEU A 120 -19.24 -15.72 -6.78
CA LEU A 120 -20.38 -16.27 -7.50
C LEU A 120 -20.14 -17.72 -7.93
N HIS A 121 -18.94 -18.06 -8.43
CA HIS A 121 -18.56 -19.45 -8.74
C HIS A 121 -18.65 -20.34 -7.49
N TYR A 122 -18.10 -19.92 -6.36
CA TYR A 122 -18.21 -20.64 -5.09
C TYR A 122 -19.66 -20.83 -4.63
N SER A 123 -20.55 -19.87 -4.91
CA SER A 123 -21.97 -19.96 -4.53
C SER A 123 -22.73 -21.12 -5.19
N LEU A 124 -22.19 -21.66 -6.29
CA LEU A 124 -22.75 -22.82 -6.98
C LEU A 124 -22.53 -24.13 -6.20
N TYR A 125 -21.46 -24.21 -5.41
CA TYR A 125 -21.01 -25.44 -4.74
C TYR A 125 -21.21 -25.39 -3.23
N TYR A 126 -21.14 -24.20 -2.63
CA TYR A 126 -21.19 -24.02 -1.18
C TYR A 126 -22.51 -23.41 -0.71
N ASN A 127 -22.80 -23.54 0.58
CA ASN A 127 -23.99 -22.96 1.19
C ASN A 127 -23.85 -21.43 1.35
N GLY A 128 -24.95 -20.73 1.60
CA GLY A 128 -24.93 -19.27 1.78
C GLY A 128 -24.04 -18.80 2.94
N PHE A 129 -23.82 -19.64 3.95
CA PHE A 129 -22.93 -19.34 5.08
C PHE A 129 -21.48 -19.20 4.63
N THR A 130 -20.96 -20.14 3.84
CA THR A 130 -19.61 -20.06 3.28
C THR A 130 -19.43 -18.79 2.44
N ILE A 131 -20.46 -18.41 1.66
CA ILE A 131 -20.42 -17.20 0.83
C ILE A 131 -20.38 -15.94 1.68
N LEU A 132 -21.15 -15.87 2.76
CA LEU A 132 -21.12 -14.78 3.73
C LEU A 132 -19.76 -14.67 4.43
N VAL A 133 -19.14 -15.80 4.76
CA VAL A 133 -17.78 -15.84 5.32
C VAL A 133 -16.77 -15.32 4.28
N ARG A 134 -16.90 -15.68 3.02
CA ARG A 134 -16.00 -15.16 1.97
C ARG A 134 -16.10 -13.64 1.75
N THR A 135 -17.26 -13.03 2.01
CA THR A 135 -17.50 -11.57 1.88
C THR A 135 -16.53 -10.69 2.68
N ILE A 136 -16.14 -11.08 3.90
CA ILE A 136 -15.23 -10.28 4.76
C ILE A 136 -13.79 -10.82 4.75
N SER A 137 -13.58 -12.04 4.23
CA SER A 137 -12.27 -12.69 4.12
C SER A 137 -11.73 -12.64 2.68
N SER A 138 -12.11 -13.62 1.85
CA SER A 138 -11.63 -13.79 0.46
C SER A 138 -11.82 -12.52 -0.37
N VAL A 139 -13.02 -11.94 -0.33
CA VAL A 139 -13.31 -10.73 -1.11
C VAL A 139 -12.42 -9.56 -0.65
N ALA A 140 -12.28 -9.37 0.66
CA ALA A 140 -11.44 -8.31 1.21
C ALA A 140 -9.97 -8.48 0.82
N ILE A 141 -9.42 -9.70 0.93
CA ILE A 141 -8.01 -9.95 0.61
C ILE A 141 -7.72 -9.71 -0.87
N HIS A 142 -8.58 -10.16 -1.79
CA HIS A 142 -8.40 -9.88 -3.22
C HIS A 142 -8.40 -8.39 -3.50
N VAL A 143 -9.31 -7.62 -2.88
CA VAL A 143 -9.37 -6.17 -3.08
C VAL A 143 -8.11 -5.49 -2.56
N PHE A 144 -7.70 -5.82 -1.32
CA PHE A 144 -6.58 -5.14 -0.68
C PHE A 144 -5.26 -5.45 -1.40
N LEU A 145 -5.02 -6.72 -1.74
CA LEU A 145 -3.83 -7.13 -2.49
C LEU A 145 -3.80 -6.54 -3.90
N SER A 146 -4.96 -6.40 -4.55
CA SER A 146 -5.05 -5.71 -5.85
C SER A 146 -4.71 -4.24 -5.73
N GLY A 147 -5.21 -3.54 -4.71
CA GLY A 147 -4.82 -2.16 -4.45
C GLY A 147 -3.32 -2.00 -4.19
N ILE A 148 -2.72 -2.91 -3.43
CA ILE A 148 -1.29 -2.93 -3.12
C ILE A 148 -0.45 -3.11 -4.40
N MET A 149 -0.73 -4.10 -5.25
CA MET A 149 -0.03 -4.23 -6.54
C MET A 149 -0.25 -2.99 -7.43
N GLY A 150 -1.46 -2.42 -7.38
CA GLY A 150 -1.83 -1.20 -8.08
C GLY A 150 -0.92 -0.03 -7.73
N TYR A 151 -0.58 0.16 -6.44
CA TYR A 151 0.39 1.18 -6.02
C TYR A 151 1.75 0.96 -6.70
N PHE A 152 2.32 -0.23 -6.57
CA PHE A 152 3.69 -0.50 -7.05
C PHE A 152 3.80 -0.38 -8.57
N ILE A 153 2.84 -0.94 -9.31
CA ILE A 153 2.78 -0.84 -10.78
C ILE A 153 2.66 0.63 -11.20
N SER A 154 1.76 1.38 -10.55
CA SER A 154 1.49 2.77 -10.92
C SER A 154 2.67 3.67 -10.63
N TYR A 155 3.25 3.53 -9.44
CA TYR A 155 4.42 4.29 -9.01
C TYR A 155 5.62 4.00 -9.93
N ALA A 156 5.90 2.72 -10.24
CA ALA A 156 6.95 2.35 -11.18
C ALA A 156 6.72 2.92 -12.59
N SER A 157 5.46 3.00 -13.05
CA SER A 157 5.13 3.61 -14.34
C SER A 157 5.46 5.10 -14.42
N LEU A 158 5.43 5.80 -13.28
CA LEU A 158 5.75 7.22 -13.16
C LEU A 158 7.25 7.50 -12.92
N ASN A 159 8.07 6.44 -12.82
CA ASN A 159 9.53 6.52 -12.72
C ASN A 159 10.26 6.23 -14.03
N ASN A 160 9.55 6.29 -15.16
CA ASN A 160 10.10 6.13 -16.50
C ASN A 160 9.79 7.36 -17.36
N ILE A 161 9.82 8.56 -16.76
CA ILE A 161 9.47 9.81 -17.44
C ILE A 161 10.72 10.50 -18.00
N GLN A 162 11.74 10.70 -17.15
CA GLN A 162 12.98 11.40 -17.50
C GLN A 162 14.18 10.71 -16.84
N HIS A 163 15.40 10.87 -17.37
CA HIS A 163 16.67 10.44 -16.77
C HIS A 163 16.64 9.05 -16.07
N VAL A 164 16.72 7.99 -16.88
CA VAL A 164 16.59 6.61 -16.40
C VAL A 164 17.97 6.02 -16.09
N SER A 165 18.46 6.30 -14.88
CA SER A 165 19.72 5.73 -14.39
C SER A 165 19.65 4.21 -14.22
N ARG A 166 20.79 3.53 -14.16
CA ARG A 166 20.85 2.08 -13.87
C ARG A 166 20.23 1.77 -12.50
N THR A 167 20.49 2.63 -11.52
CA THR A 167 19.93 2.55 -10.17
C THR A 167 18.40 2.64 -10.19
N LEU A 168 17.85 3.59 -10.94
CA LEU A 168 16.40 3.77 -11.08
C LEU A 168 15.74 2.55 -11.76
N ARG A 169 16.37 2.00 -12.81
CA ARG A 169 15.88 0.78 -13.48
C ARG A 169 15.81 -0.41 -12.52
N LEU A 170 16.88 -0.64 -11.75
CA LEU A 170 16.89 -1.71 -10.76
C LEU A 170 15.81 -1.50 -9.70
N ARG A 171 15.66 -0.27 -9.19
CA ARG A 171 14.59 0.05 -8.24
C ARG A 171 13.21 -0.20 -8.82
N ASN A 172 12.93 0.25 -10.04
CA ASN A 172 11.64 0.02 -10.69
C ASN A 172 11.37 -1.48 -10.87
N ALA A 173 12.37 -2.27 -11.26
CA ALA A 173 12.24 -3.72 -11.36
C ALA A 173 11.94 -4.37 -10.00
N LEU A 174 12.62 -3.94 -8.93
CA LEU A 174 12.35 -4.40 -7.56
C LEU A 174 10.96 -4.01 -7.08
N MET A 175 10.47 -2.81 -7.42
CA MET A 175 9.11 -2.39 -7.09
C MET A 175 8.05 -3.22 -7.80
N LEU A 176 8.23 -3.48 -9.10
CA LEU A 176 7.34 -4.35 -9.87
C LEU A 176 7.36 -5.78 -9.31
N GLY A 177 8.55 -6.32 -9.02
CA GLY A 177 8.70 -7.64 -8.40
C GLY A 177 8.03 -7.72 -7.03
N TYR A 178 8.20 -6.70 -6.18
CA TYR A 178 7.57 -6.62 -4.87
C TYR A 178 6.04 -6.50 -4.99
N GLY A 179 5.55 -5.74 -5.97
CA GLY A 179 4.13 -5.59 -6.26
C GLY A 179 3.45 -6.89 -6.70
N LEU A 180 4.20 -7.92 -7.11
CA LEU A 180 3.68 -9.27 -7.38
C LEU A 180 3.97 -10.23 -6.23
N LEU A 181 5.22 -10.28 -5.76
CA LEU A 181 5.66 -11.25 -4.77
C LEU A 181 4.93 -11.09 -3.43
N LEU A 182 4.73 -9.85 -2.98
CA LEU A 182 4.03 -9.62 -1.71
C LEU A 182 2.57 -10.14 -1.76
N PRO A 183 1.74 -9.77 -2.77
CA PRO A 183 0.42 -10.39 -2.95
C PRO A 183 0.45 -11.91 -2.99
N VAL A 184 1.34 -12.51 -3.78
CA VAL A 184 1.46 -13.98 -3.88
C VAL A 184 1.76 -14.62 -2.51
N LEU A 185 2.67 -14.05 -1.74
CA LEU A 185 3.03 -14.59 -0.43
C LEU A 185 1.88 -14.43 0.58
N VAL A 186 1.25 -13.26 0.65
CA VAL A 186 0.15 -13.01 1.59
C VAL A 186 -1.07 -13.86 1.24
N HIS A 187 -1.42 -13.95 -0.04
CA HIS A 187 -2.52 -14.79 -0.51
C HIS A 187 -2.20 -16.28 -0.33
N GLY A 188 -0.98 -16.72 -0.63
CA GLY A 188 -0.57 -18.11 -0.41
C GLY A 188 -0.64 -18.51 1.06
N VAL A 189 -0.26 -17.63 1.99
CA VAL A 189 -0.45 -17.87 3.44
C VAL A 189 -1.94 -17.96 3.78
N PHE A 190 -2.77 -17.07 3.23
CA PHE A 190 -4.22 -17.08 3.43
C PHE A 190 -4.85 -18.42 2.99
N ASP A 191 -4.54 -18.88 1.77
CA ASP A 191 -5.06 -20.14 1.22
C ASP A 191 -4.51 -21.35 1.97
N TRP A 192 -3.22 -21.35 2.29
CA TRP A 192 -2.58 -22.46 3.00
C TRP A 192 -3.21 -22.66 4.38
N VAL A 193 -3.49 -21.57 5.09
CA VAL A 193 -4.20 -21.60 6.38
C VAL A 193 -5.62 -22.15 6.23
N LEU A 194 -6.32 -21.84 5.14
CA LEU A 194 -7.67 -22.37 4.86
C LEU A 194 -7.65 -23.86 4.54
N ILE A 195 -6.79 -24.29 3.62
CA ILE A 195 -6.72 -25.67 3.10
C ILE A 195 -6.13 -26.63 4.16
N THR A 196 -5.28 -26.15 5.06
CA THR A 196 -4.71 -26.97 6.14
C THR A 196 -5.74 -27.44 7.17
N HIS A 197 -6.89 -26.77 7.29
CA HIS A 197 -7.92 -27.04 8.31
C HIS A 197 -7.36 -27.08 9.74
N SER A 198 -6.41 -26.19 10.03
CA SER A 198 -5.77 -26.08 11.34
C SER A 198 -6.35 -24.90 12.15
N PRO A 199 -6.10 -24.82 13.47
CA PRO A 199 -6.44 -23.64 14.26
C PRO A 199 -5.83 -22.33 13.74
N ALA A 200 -4.86 -22.40 12.82
CA ALA A 200 -4.31 -21.21 12.17
C ALA A 200 -5.36 -20.38 11.41
N VAL A 201 -6.54 -20.94 11.08
CA VAL A 201 -7.66 -20.19 10.45
C VAL A 201 -8.04 -18.92 11.20
N TYR A 202 -7.82 -18.89 12.52
CA TYR A 202 -8.05 -17.71 13.36
C TYR A 202 -7.07 -16.55 13.10
N THR A 203 -6.03 -16.75 12.28
CA THR A 203 -5.10 -15.69 11.84
C THR A 203 -5.63 -14.90 10.63
N ILE A 204 -6.66 -15.39 9.92
CA ILE A 204 -7.23 -14.72 8.74
C ILE A 204 -7.64 -13.27 9.02
N PRO A 205 -8.37 -12.94 10.11
CA PRO A 205 -8.67 -11.55 10.48
C PRO A 205 -7.43 -10.65 10.52
N VAL A 206 -6.32 -11.14 11.07
CA VAL A 206 -5.08 -10.40 11.19
C VAL A 206 -4.47 -10.14 9.81
N ILE A 207 -4.44 -11.16 8.94
CA ILE A 207 -3.95 -11.03 7.56
C ILE A 207 -4.75 -9.95 6.83
N VAL A 208 -6.09 -10.01 6.87
CA VAL A 208 -6.97 -9.06 6.19
C VAL A 208 -6.81 -7.63 6.74
N ILE A 209 -6.75 -7.46 8.07
CA ILE A 209 -6.55 -6.14 8.71
C ILE A 209 -5.18 -5.55 8.35
N LEU A 210 -4.12 -6.35 8.36
CA LEU A 210 -2.78 -5.89 8.00
C LEU A 210 -2.70 -5.48 6.51
N SER A 211 -3.33 -6.25 5.62
CA SER A 211 -3.44 -5.89 4.20
C SER A 211 -4.21 -4.58 4.00
N PHE A 212 -5.30 -4.37 4.75
CA PHE A 212 -6.05 -3.11 4.73
C PHE A 212 -5.19 -1.92 5.19
N VAL A 213 -4.55 -2.04 6.36
CA VAL A 213 -3.68 -0.98 6.92
C VAL A 213 -2.56 -0.64 5.94
N TYR A 214 -1.95 -1.65 5.32
CA TYR A 214 -0.88 -1.43 4.36
C TYR A 214 -1.39 -0.73 3.09
N LEU A 215 -2.54 -1.13 2.55
CA LEU A 215 -3.16 -0.44 1.42
C LEU A 215 -3.46 1.03 1.74
N GLU A 216 -4.04 1.33 2.91
CA GLU A 216 -4.34 2.72 3.31
C GLU A 216 -3.07 3.58 3.47
N GLN A 217 -1.97 3.00 3.97
CA GLN A 217 -0.66 3.68 3.97
C GLN A 217 -0.16 3.97 2.54
N LEU A 218 -0.26 3.00 1.64
CA LEU A 218 0.15 3.18 0.23
C LEU A 218 -0.74 4.19 -0.50
N LEU A 219 -2.03 4.25 -0.17
CA LEU A 219 -2.96 5.27 -0.68
C LEU A 219 -2.55 6.67 -0.25
N ASP A 220 -2.23 6.84 1.03
CA ASP A 220 -1.76 8.11 1.58
C ASP A 220 -0.42 8.56 0.96
N LEU A 221 0.50 7.62 0.72
CA LEU A 221 1.74 7.89 -0.03
C LEU A 221 1.46 8.24 -1.50
N GLY A 222 0.54 7.52 -2.14
CA GLY A 222 0.17 7.73 -3.54
C GLY A 222 -0.44 9.11 -3.79
N ARG A 223 -1.17 9.67 -2.82
CA ARG A 223 -1.79 11.02 -2.91
C ARG A 223 -0.78 12.15 -3.05
N GLN A 224 0.46 11.95 -2.60
CA GLN A 224 1.51 12.97 -2.68
C GLN A 224 2.16 13.06 -4.06
N ILE A 225 2.07 12.01 -4.87
CA ILE A 225 2.75 11.94 -6.16
C ILE A 225 1.93 12.66 -7.23
N PHE A 226 2.59 13.55 -7.97
CA PHE A 226 1.95 14.28 -9.05
C PHE A 226 1.52 13.36 -10.19
N GLY A 227 0.48 13.78 -10.92
CA GLY A 227 0.04 13.10 -12.13
C GLY A 227 1.10 13.12 -13.23
N ARG A 228 1.01 12.15 -14.14
CA ARG A 228 1.96 11.92 -15.24
C ARG A 228 2.17 13.18 -16.11
N ASN A 229 1.16 14.02 -16.27
CA ASN A 229 1.23 15.28 -17.01
C ASN A 229 2.14 16.31 -16.32
N ILE A 230 1.97 16.50 -15.02
CA ILE A 230 2.77 17.44 -14.22
C ILE A 230 4.22 16.96 -14.17
N LEU A 231 4.43 15.66 -13.93
CA LEU A 231 5.76 15.05 -13.94
C LEU A 231 6.48 15.26 -15.28
N LYS A 232 5.77 15.09 -16.41
CA LYS A 232 6.31 15.40 -17.74
C LYS A 232 6.63 16.87 -17.94
N MET A 233 5.77 17.79 -17.49
CA MET A 233 5.99 19.23 -17.58
C MET A 233 7.21 19.69 -16.77
N LEU A 234 7.39 19.11 -15.59
CA LEU A 234 8.52 19.38 -14.71
C LEU A 234 9.79 18.59 -15.10
N ALA A 235 9.66 17.65 -16.04
CA ALA A 235 10.71 16.71 -16.44
C ALA A 235 11.34 15.97 -15.24
N ILE A 236 10.53 15.52 -14.29
CA ILE A 236 10.95 14.76 -13.09
C ILE A 236 10.17 13.46 -12.95
N ASN A 237 10.71 12.51 -12.19
CA ASN A 237 10.08 11.23 -11.87
C ASN A 237 9.33 11.27 -10.54
N ALA A 238 8.54 10.24 -10.25
CA ALA A 238 7.86 10.10 -8.94
C ALA A 238 8.83 10.03 -7.76
N ASP A 239 10.02 9.43 -7.93
CA ASP A 239 11.07 9.42 -6.91
C ASP A 239 11.66 10.79 -6.63
N ASP A 240 11.75 11.66 -7.64
CA ASP A 240 12.26 13.02 -7.46
C ASP A 240 11.26 13.83 -6.63
N VAL A 241 9.97 13.65 -6.89
CA VAL A 241 8.91 14.24 -6.08
C VAL A 241 8.98 13.78 -4.63
N SER A 242 9.23 12.48 -4.38
CA SER A 242 9.32 11.99 -3.00
C SER A 242 10.52 12.56 -2.25
N ILE A 243 11.68 12.70 -2.91
CA ILE A 243 12.87 13.37 -2.37
C ILE A 243 12.56 14.84 -2.04
N MET A 244 11.93 15.54 -2.98
CA MET A 244 11.59 16.96 -2.84
C MET A 244 10.59 17.23 -1.71
N LEU A 245 9.51 16.45 -1.64
CA LEU A 245 8.49 16.61 -0.60
C LEU A 245 9.04 16.33 0.78
N GLN A 246 9.91 15.33 0.91
CA GLN A 246 10.57 15.03 2.16
C GLN A 246 11.47 16.17 2.64
N GLN A 247 12.22 16.79 1.73
CA GLN A 247 13.00 17.98 2.06
C GLN A 247 12.09 19.15 2.47
N GLN A 248 10.98 19.36 1.78
CA GLN A 248 10.03 20.42 2.10
C GLN A 248 9.40 20.22 3.50
N GLU A 249 9.00 18.99 3.83
CA GLU A 249 8.51 18.64 5.17
C GLU A 249 9.57 18.90 6.25
N TYR A 250 10.85 18.62 5.96
CA TYR A 250 11.96 18.91 6.86
C TYR A 250 12.17 20.41 7.07
N GLU A 251 12.26 21.22 6.02
CA GLU A 251 12.44 22.67 6.14
C GLU A 251 11.28 23.31 6.90
N ARG A 252 10.05 22.83 6.68
CA ARG A 252 8.89 23.19 7.49
C ARG A 252 9.08 22.78 8.94
N TRP A 253 9.52 21.56 9.24
CA TRP A 253 9.75 21.10 10.60
C TRP A 253 10.82 21.94 11.34
N VAL A 254 11.91 22.31 10.66
CA VAL A 254 12.96 23.18 11.22
C VAL A 254 12.43 24.61 11.46
N SER A 255 11.73 25.19 10.48
CA SER A 255 11.20 26.56 10.58
C SER A 255 10.01 26.70 11.54
N GLN A 256 9.15 25.67 11.65
CA GLN A 256 7.97 25.64 12.52
C GLN A 256 8.28 25.42 14.00
N ARG A 257 9.56 25.41 14.41
CA ARG A 257 9.92 25.53 15.83
C ARG A 257 9.38 26.83 16.48
N GLN A 258 8.89 27.80 15.69
CA GLN A 258 8.43 29.11 16.21
C GLN A 258 6.94 29.46 16.00
N ARG A 259 6.12 28.75 15.21
CA ARG A 259 4.70 29.14 15.01
C ARG A 259 3.78 27.93 14.80
N ASN A 260 2.81 27.78 15.71
CA ASN A 260 1.63 26.89 15.68
C ASN A 260 1.84 25.56 14.92
N ARG A 261 2.25 24.51 15.65
CA ARG A 261 2.05 23.13 15.18
C ARG A 261 0.55 22.96 14.92
N GLU A 262 0.15 22.78 13.66
CA GLU A 262 -1.12 22.11 13.42
C GLU A 262 -1.02 20.77 14.14
N ARG A 263 -1.81 20.58 15.20
CA ARG A 263 -1.80 19.35 16.00
C ARG A 263 -2.37 18.24 15.15
N LEU A 264 -1.51 17.60 14.36
CA LEU A 264 -1.86 16.36 13.68
C LEU A 264 -1.94 15.28 14.76
N HIS A 265 -3.15 14.79 14.99
CA HIS A 265 -3.40 13.69 15.89
C HIS A 265 -3.38 12.37 15.11
N TRP A 266 -2.83 11.32 15.74
CA TRP A 266 -2.82 9.97 15.20
C TRP A 266 -4.21 9.35 15.11
N ILE A 267 -5.14 9.84 15.94
CA ILE A 267 -6.57 9.54 15.87
C ILE A 267 -7.32 10.81 15.47
N ASN A 268 -8.18 10.70 14.46
CA ASN A 268 -9.13 11.74 14.09
C ASN A 268 -10.10 11.99 15.26
N SER A 269 -10.29 13.23 15.68
CA SER A 269 -11.22 13.57 16.77
C SER A 269 -12.68 13.34 16.39
N GLU A 270 -13.01 13.48 15.11
CA GLU A 270 -14.35 13.31 14.57
C GLU A 270 -14.86 11.88 14.72
N TRP A 271 -16.18 11.76 14.85
CA TRP A 271 -16.90 10.49 14.96
C TRP A 271 -17.89 10.36 13.80
N PRO A 272 -17.40 10.05 12.59
CA PRO A 272 -18.27 9.87 11.43
C PRO A 272 -19.23 8.69 11.64
N ALA A 273 -20.31 8.65 10.86
CA ALA A 273 -21.29 7.55 10.91
C ALA A 273 -20.66 6.16 10.79
N ALA A 274 -19.56 6.04 10.03
CA ALA A 274 -18.79 4.80 9.90
C ALA A 274 -18.21 4.30 11.24
N THR A 275 -17.78 5.18 12.14
CA THR A 275 -17.27 4.82 13.46
C THR A 275 -18.38 4.24 14.35
N TRP A 276 -19.55 4.88 14.35
CA TRP A 276 -20.71 4.36 15.09
C TRP A 276 -21.21 3.04 14.51
N PHE A 277 -21.24 2.91 13.18
CA PHE A 277 -21.55 1.66 12.51
C PHE A 277 -20.57 0.54 12.89
N ALA A 278 -19.27 0.83 12.93
CA ALA A 278 -18.25 -0.12 13.34
C ALA A 278 -18.48 -0.63 14.77
N LEU A 279 -18.73 0.29 15.72
CA LEU A 279 -19.01 -0.08 17.12
C LEU A 279 -20.30 -0.88 17.24
N ALA A 280 -21.37 -0.48 16.55
CA ALA A 280 -22.64 -1.20 16.53
C ALA A 280 -22.49 -2.61 15.94
N LEU A 281 -21.70 -2.77 14.87
CA LEU A 281 -21.42 -4.08 14.27
C LEU A 281 -20.70 -5.00 15.26
N MET A 282 -19.66 -4.51 15.95
CA MET A 282 -18.92 -5.33 16.92
C MET A 282 -19.78 -5.69 18.14
N LEU A 283 -20.52 -4.72 18.69
CA LEU A 283 -21.39 -4.93 19.84
C LEU A 283 -22.56 -5.86 19.52
N SER A 284 -23.17 -5.73 18.35
CA SER A 284 -24.26 -6.60 17.91
C SER A 284 -23.80 -8.05 17.71
N GLY A 285 -22.61 -8.26 17.14
CA GLY A 285 -22.02 -9.60 17.03
C GLY A 285 -21.80 -10.26 18.40
N LEU A 286 -21.18 -9.52 19.33
CA LEU A 286 -20.96 -10.00 20.69
C LEU A 286 -22.28 -10.27 21.42
N ALA A 287 -23.26 -9.36 21.33
CA ALA A 287 -24.57 -9.53 21.93
C ALA A 287 -25.28 -10.77 21.38
N LEU A 288 -25.22 -11.00 20.07
CA LEU A 288 -25.81 -12.18 19.43
C LEU A 288 -25.13 -13.48 19.87
N ALA A 289 -23.80 -13.47 20.02
CA ALA A 289 -23.05 -14.61 20.56
C ALA A 289 -23.47 -14.94 22.00
N VAL A 290 -23.60 -13.93 22.87
CA VAL A 290 -24.04 -14.12 24.27
C VAL A 290 -25.50 -14.57 24.34
N LEU A 291 -26.38 -13.98 23.53
CA LEU A 291 -27.79 -14.38 23.46
C LEU A 291 -27.94 -15.82 22.99
N MET A 292 -27.12 -16.28 22.06
CA MET A 292 -27.11 -17.66 21.59
C MET A 292 -26.72 -18.65 22.68
N GLU A 293 -25.69 -18.33 23.47
CA GLU A 293 -25.24 -19.20 24.55
C GLU A 293 -26.25 -19.24 25.70
N THR A 294 -26.85 -18.10 26.03
CA THR A 294 -27.82 -17.98 27.15
C THR A 294 -29.21 -18.49 26.80
N ASN A 295 -29.62 -18.43 25.53
CA ASN A 295 -30.97 -18.74 25.08
C ASN A 295 -31.02 -19.68 23.85
N PRO A 296 -30.45 -20.91 23.95
CA PRO A 296 -30.30 -21.81 22.81
C PRO A 296 -31.63 -22.30 22.19
N ARG A 297 -32.77 -22.04 22.83
CA ARG A 297 -34.12 -22.38 22.31
C ARG A 297 -34.55 -21.48 21.14
N PHE A 298 -34.09 -20.22 21.12
CA PHE A 298 -34.49 -19.25 20.09
C PHE A 298 -33.63 -19.30 18.82
N PHE A 299 -32.47 -19.96 18.89
CA PHE A 299 -31.49 -20.01 17.81
C PHE A 299 -31.37 -21.41 17.18
N GLY A 300 -32.50 -22.11 17.04
CA GLY A 300 -32.55 -23.47 16.48
C GLY A 300 -31.85 -23.59 15.12
N ALA A 301 -31.95 -22.57 14.26
CA ALA A 301 -31.28 -22.53 12.95
C ALA A 301 -29.74 -22.51 13.02
N PHE A 302 -29.16 -22.04 14.13
CA PHE A 302 -27.70 -21.98 14.31
C PHE A 302 -27.15 -23.18 15.09
N LYS A 303 -28.01 -24.08 15.58
CA LYS A 303 -27.55 -25.33 16.23
C LYS A 303 -26.87 -26.29 15.27
N GLU A 304 -27.22 -26.22 13.98
CA GLU A 304 -26.60 -27.04 12.93
C GLU A 304 -25.16 -26.62 12.62
N LEU A 305 -24.76 -25.40 13.02
CA LEU A 305 -23.38 -24.93 12.89
C LEU A 305 -22.50 -25.49 14.01
N SER A 306 -21.29 -25.89 13.65
CA SER A 306 -20.23 -26.22 14.61
C SER A 306 -19.89 -25.01 15.51
N ALA A 307 -19.28 -25.28 16.67
CA ALA A 307 -18.86 -24.22 17.58
C ALA A 307 -17.88 -23.23 16.91
N SER A 308 -16.98 -23.72 16.07
CA SER A 308 -16.06 -22.90 15.27
C SER A 308 -16.77 -21.99 14.28
N GLU A 309 -17.82 -22.49 13.60
CA GLU A 309 -18.61 -21.69 12.65
C GLU A 309 -19.40 -20.59 13.37
N ARG A 310 -19.97 -20.88 14.53
CA ARG A 310 -20.66 -19.89 15.37
C ARG A 310 -19.72 -18.78 15.85
N ILE A 311 -18.55 -19.14 16.40
CA ILE A 311 -17.56 -18.15 16.85
C ILE A 311 -17.09 -17.29 15.68
N THR A 312 -16.85 -17.92 14.53
CA THR A 312 -16.43 -17.22 13.31
C THR A 312 -17.48 -16.19 12.90
N LEU A 313 -18.73 -16.61 12.72
CA LEU A 313 -19.80 -15.76 12.21
C LEU A 313 -20.20 -14.64 13.18
N LEU A 314 -20.27 -14.93 14.47
CA LEU A 314 -20.88 -14.01 15.44
C LEU A 314 -19.85 -13.10 16.10
N VAL A 315 -18.61 -13.55 16.22
CA VAL A 315 -17.56 -12.82 16.92
C VAL A 315 -16.52 -12.32 15.92
N LEU A 316 -15.81 -13.23 15.26
CA LEU A 316 -14.64 -12.85 14.45
C LEU A 316 -15.01 -11.97 13.26
N TYR A 317 -16.15 -12.23 12.61
CA TYR A 317 -16.57 -11.52 11.41
C TYR A 317 -17.02 -10.08 11.68
N PRO A 318 -17.97 -9.84 12.61
CA PRO A 318 -18.34 -8.50 13.02
C PRO A 318 -17.16 -7.73 13.62
N LEU A 319 -16.28 -8.42 14.36
CA LEU A 319 -15.05 -7.83 14.88
C LEU A 319 -14.10 -7.38 13.76
N THR A 320 -13.86 -8.23 12.75
CA THR A 320 -12.95 -7.91 11.64
C THR A 320 -13.50 -6.75 10.81
N GLY A 321 -14.75 -6.81 10.38
CA GLY A 321 -15.39 -5.75 9.61
C GLY A 321 -15.49 -4.43 10.40
N GLY A 322 -15.79 -4.53 11.69
CA GLY A 322 -15.80 -3.41 12.62
C GLY A 322 -14.43 -2.77 12.79
N LEU A 323 -13.38 -3.56 13.02
CA LEU A 323 -12.01 -3.07 13.15
C LEU A 323 -11.50 -2.41 11.86
N ILE A 324 -11.75 -3.01 10.69
CA ILE A 324 -11.39 -2.39 9.39
C ILE A 324 -12.06 -1.02 9.25
N THR A 325 -13.36 -0.93 9.53
CA THR A 325 -14.13 0.32 9.43
C THR A 325 -13.68 1.35 10.48
N LEU A 326 -13.37 0.89 11.69
CA LEU A 326 -12.88 1.73 12.78
C LEU A 326 -11.50 2.30 12.45
N ILE A 327 -10.57 1.46 11.98
CA ILE A 327 -9.23 1.86 11.55
C ILE A 327 -9.34 2.87 10.40
N GLY A 328 -10.11 2.56 9.35
CA GLY A 328 -10.27 3.43 8.19
C GLY A 328 -10.93 4.78 8.50
N SER A 329 -11.72 4.88 9.58
CA SER A 329 -12.38 6.13 9.99
C SER A 329 -11.57 6.93 11.01
N LYS A 330 -10.87 6.26 11.94
CA LYS A 330 -10.20 6.92 13.07
C LYS A 330 -8.70 7.08 12.90
N VAL A 331 -8.01 6.16 12.22
CA VAL A 331 -6.54 6.26 12.07
C VAL A 331 -6.19 7.32 11.04
N ASN A 332 -5.35 8.26 11.43
CA ASN A 332 -4.80 9.26 10.53
C ASN A 332 -3.53 8.74 9.85
N PHE A 333 -3.66 8.18 8.65
CA PHE A 333 -2.52 7.65 7.89
C PHE A 333 -1.50 8.74 7.49
N SER A 334 -1.96 9.99 7.28
CA SER A 334 -1.07 11.13 7.05
C SER A 334 -0.18 11.44 8.25
N PHE A 335 -0.66 11.26 9.49
CA PHE A 335 0.17 11.40 10.69
C PHE A 335 1.29 10.36 10.73
N ILE A 336 0.97 9.10 10.41
CA ILE A 336 1.96 8.01 10.36
C ILE A 336 3.07 8.34 9.36
N ARG A 337 2.69 8.77 8.14
CA ARG A 337 3.64 9.20 7.11
C ARG A 337 4.57 10.30 7.60
N ILE A 338 4.03 11.36 8.21
CA ILE A 338 4.78 12.52 8.71
C ILE A 338 5.80 12.13 9.79
N ILE A 339 5.47 11.17 10.68
CA ILE A 339 6.43 10.67 11.67
C ILE A 339 7.67 10.09 10.98
N PHE A 340 7.48 9.22 9.98
CA PHE A 340 8.58 8.57 9.29
C PHE A 340 9.42 9.55 8.48
N THR A 341 8.81 10.63 7.96
CA THR A 341 9.56 11.71 7.32
C THR A 341 10.41 12.50 8.32
N ASN A 342 9.83 12.89 9.45
CA ASN A 342 10.38 13.88 10.37
C ASN A 342 11.36 13.33 11.41
N VAL A 343 11.85 12.10 11.26
CA VAL A 343 12.84 11.57 12.19
C VAL A 343 14.19 12.29 12.01
N PRO A 344 14.70 13.00 13.03
CA PRO A 344 15.88 13.84 12.87
C PRO A 344 17.15 12.98 12.81
N GLN A 345 17.72 12.90 11.61
CA GLN A 345 19.05 12.37 11.36
C GLN A 345 19.66 13.13 10.19
N THR A 346 20.87 13.65 10.39
CA THR A 346 21.65 14.37 9.40
C THR A 346 22.88 13.55 9.02
N ALA A 347 23.19 13.48 7.74
CA ALA A 347 24.52 13.12 7.23
C ALA A 347 25.20 14.39 6.72
N LEU A 348 26.48 14.58 7.03
CA LEU A 348 27.31 15.61 6.41
C LEU A 348 27.77 15.09 5.05
N VAL A 349 27.64 15.93 4.02
CA VAL A 349 28.05 15.61 2.66
C VAL A 349 28.90 16.73 2.12
N ASN A 350 30.10 16.40 1.67
CA ASN A 350 30.94 17.29 0.90
C ASN A 350 30.61 17.07 -0.58
N MET A 351 30.44 18.15 -1.32
CA MET A 351 30.08 18.12 -2.73
C MET A 351 31.05 18.98 -3.52
N HIS A 352 31.55 18.41 -4.61
CA HIS A 352 32.47 19.10 -5.50
C HIS A 352 32.28 18.61 -6.95
N PRO A 353 32.51 19.44 -7.96
CA PRO A 353 32.62 18.99 -9.34
C PRO A 353 33.76 17.97 -9.53
N PRO A 354 33.72 17.08 -10.53
CA PRO A 354 34.80 16.12 -10.78
C PRO A 354 36.15 16.76 -11.09
N ASP A 355 36.13 17.96 -11.69
CA ASP A 355 37.31 18.67 -12.19
C ASP A 355 37.73 19.82 -11.26
N ASP A 356 37.08 19.97 -10.11
CA ASP A 356 37.29 21.05 -9.15
C ASP A 356 37.34 20.47 -7.71
N GLU A 357 38.34 20.88 -6.94
CA GLU A 357 38.54 20.45 -5.56
C GLU A 357 37.91 21.40 -4.54
N ASP A 358 37.25 22.48 -4.98
CA ASP A 358 36.51 23.36 -4.08
C ASP A 358 35.30 22.63 -3.47
N GLU A 359 35.49 22.17 -2.23
CA GLU A 359 34.47 21.44 -1.47
C GLU A 359 33.41 22.37 -0.90
N GLN A 360 32.16 22.14 -1.29
CA GLN A 360 30.98 22.73 -0.66
C GLN A 360 30.37 21.74 0.33
N PHE A 361 29.83 22.23 1.45
CA PHE A 361 29.23 21.38 2.47
C PHE A 361 27.71 21.50 2.47
N SER A 362 27.01 20.35 2.57
CA SER A 362 25.57 20.30 2.76
C SER A 362 25.20 19.26 3.82
N PHE A 363 24.10 19.51 4.52
CA PHE A 363 23.48 18.51 5.39
C PHE A 363 22.36 17.79 4.65
N VAL A 364 22.39 16.46 4.69
CA VAL A 364 21.39 15.59 4.09
C VAL A 364 20.58 14.93 5.17
N MET A 365 19.26 15.04 5.11
CA MET A 365 18.35 14.42 6.08
C MET A 365 17.89 13.01 5.68
N ASN A 366 17.86 12.74 4.39
CA ASN A 366 17.47 11.44 3.88
C ASN A 366 18.28 11.04 2.66
N ILE A 367 18.75 9.80 2.68
CA ILE A 367 19.47 9.19 1.56
C ILE A 367 18.50 8.22 0.87
N HIS A 368 17.81 8.71 -0.16
CA HIS A 368 16.85 7.91 -0.94
C HIS A 368 17.59 6.88 -1.82
N PRO A 369 17.02 5.72 -2.15
CA PRO A 369 17.72 4.71 -2.95
C PRO A 369 18.25 5.16 -4.31
N ILE A 370 17.67 6.19 -4.92
CA ILE A 370 18.07 6.66 -6.26
C ILE A 370 18.92 7.93 -6.24
N GLY A 371 18.91 8.67 -5.14
CA GLY A 371 19.48 10.00 -5.10
C GLY A 371 19.26 10.70 -3.77
N VAL A 372 19.60 11.97 -3.74
CA VAL A 372 19.60 12.80 -2.53
C VAL A 372 19.27 14.24 -2.88
N PHE A 373 18.70 14.96 -1.92
CA PHE A 373 18.58 16.41 -1.99
C PHE A 373 19.77 17.07 -1.30
N VAL A 374 20.44 18.01 -1.97
CA VAL A 374 21.53 18.81 -1.39
C VAL A 374 21.20 20.29 -1.49
N SER A 375 21.42 21.03 -0.41
CA SER A 375 21.20 22.48 -0.37
C SER A 375 22.51 23.20 -0.68
N CYS A 376 22.56 23.91 -1.81
CA CYS A 376 23.71 24.71 -2.22
C CYS A 376 23.25 26.02 -2.85
N GLN A 377 24.07 27.07 -2.74
CA GLN A 377 23.84 28.37 -3.37
C GLN A 377 24.61 28.55 -4.67
N GLU A 378 25.60 27.71 -4.97
CA GLU A 378 26.29 27.73 -6.25
C GLU A 378 25.36 27.34 -7.39
N HIS A 379 25.64 27.87 -8.58
CA HIS A 379 24.86 27.59 -9.77
C HIS A 379 25.53 26.53 -10.63
N TRP A 380 25.10 25.28 -10.47
CA TRP A 380 25.41 24.20 -11.41
C TRP A 380 24.27 23.94 -12.39
N PRO A 381 24.56 23.79 -13.70
CA PRO A 381 23.59 23.39 -14.70
C PRO A 381 22.95 22.03 -14.42
N ARG A 382 21.80 21.79 -15.05
CA ARG A 382 21.20 20.45 -15.09
C ARG A 382 22.12 19.48 -15.83
N GLU A 383 22.14 18.22 -15.42
CA GLU A 383 22.99 17.15 -15.97
C GLU A 383 24.48 17.28 -15.66
N SER A 384 24.89 18.34 -14.93
CA SER A 384 26.23 18.42 -14.37
C SER A 384 26.49 17.27 -13.39
N LYS A 385 27.74 16.80 -13.40
CA LYS A 385 28.21 15.76 -12.48
C LYS A 385 28.67 16.41 -11.18
N LEU A 386 28.36 15.75 -10.07
CA LEU A 386 28.83 16.10 -8.74
C LEU A 386 29.31 14.84 -8.04
N ILE A 387 30.45 14.95 -7.36
CA ILE A 387 30.93 13.92 -6.45
C ILE A 387 30.41 14.28 -5.06
N LEU A 388 29.75 13.33 -4.41
CA LEU A 388 29.25 13.46 -3.04
C LEU A 388 30.03 12.53 -2.12
N ASP A 389 30.73 13.12 -1.16
CA ASP A 389 31.48 12.41 -0.12
C ASP A 389 30.68 12.44 1.19
N PHE A 390 30.02 11.32 1.50
CA PHE A 390 29.21 11.16 2.70
C PHE A 390 30.09 10.81 3.90
N VAL A 391 30.04 11.62 4.96
CA VAL A 391 30.76 11.35 6.21
C VAL A 391 29.96 10.40 7.10
N ASP A 392 30.49 9.21 7.38
CA ASP A 392 29.85 8.26 8.29
C ASP A 392 30.05 8.66 9.76
N THR A 393 29.12 9.45 10.29
CA THR A 393 29.12 9.88 11.69
C THR A 393 28.66 8.80 12.67
N LEU A 394 28.23 7.62 12.19
CA LEU A 394 27.75 6.53 13.04
C LEU A 394 28.88 5.59 13.49
N VAL A 395 30.08 5.69 12.91
CA VAL A 395 31.24 4.88 13.27
C VAL A 395 32.27 5.76 13.97
N ALA A 396 32.43 5.55 15.29
CA ALA A 396 33.21 6.43 16.16
C ALA A 396 34.75 6.33 16.03
N ALA A 397 35.28 5.61 15.03
CA ALA A 397 36.72 5.28 14.98
C ALA A 397 37.43 5.66 13.68
N ASP A 398 36.72 5.98 12.61
CA ASP A 398 37.29 6.52 11.38
C ASP A 398 36.21 7.36 10.72
N GLN A 399 36.54 8.59 10.29
CA GLN A 399 35.69 9.40 9.41
C GLN A 399 35.63 8.75 8.02
N LYS A 400 35.13 7.51 7.93
CA LYS A 400 35.03 6.79 6.67
C LYS A 400 34.10 7.58 5.77
N GLN A 401 34.68 8.13 4.71
CA GLN A 401 33.92 8.83 3.69
C GLN A 401 33.46 7.82 2.65
N HIS A 402 32.20 7.95 2.25
CA HIS A 402 31.63 7.17 1.17
C HIS A 402 31.42 8.06 -0.05
N ARG A 403 32.34 7.95 -1.01
CA ARG A 403 32.30 8.67 -2.28
C ARG A 403 31.29 8.09 -3.25
N VAL A 404 30.44 8.94 -3.82
CA VAL A 404 29.46 8.55 -4.84
C VAL A 404 29.36 9.60 -5.93
N ALA A 405 29.53 9.17 -7.19
CA ALA A 405 29.29 10.03 -8.35
C ALA A 405 27.79 10.21 -8.59
N THR A 406 27.39 11.45 -8.84
CA THR A 406 25.99 11.84 -9.04
C THR A 406 25.79 12.77 -10.22
N THR A 407 24.55 12.83 -10.69
CA THR A 407 24.11 13.71 -11.77
C THR A 407 22.97 14.58 -11.28
N ILE A 408 23.03 15.89 -11.53
CA ILE A 408 21.95 16.82 -11.17
C ILE A 408 20.75 16.61 -12.10
N VAL A 409 19.60 16.24 -11.55
CA VAL A 409 18.37 16.03 -12.34
C VAL A 409 17.35 17.14 -12.19
N TRP A 410 17.42 17.91 -11.12
CA TRP A 410 16.51 19.02 -10.83
C TRP A 410 17.22 20.04 -9.94
N SER A 411 16.87 21.31 -10.11
CA SER A 411 17.39 22.41 -9.31
C SER A 411 16.30 23.45 -9.04
N ASN A 412 16.41 24.13 -7.89
CA ASN A 412 15.64 25.32 -7.57
C ASN A 412 16.51 26.25 -6.74
N LEU A 413 16.89 27.39 -7.31
CA LEU A 413 17.74 28.39 -6.64
C LEU A 413 16.97 29.67 -6.29
N PHE A 414 15.74 29.82 -6.79
CA PHE A 414 15.04 31.11 -6.76
C PHE A 414 13.70 31.04 -6.02
N ASN A 415 12.94 29.96 -6.22
CA ASN A 415 11.59 29.88 -5.68
C ASN A 415 11.62 29.43 -4.21
N LYS A 416 11.51 30.38 -3.28
CA LYS A 416 11.45 30.14 -1.83
C LYS A 416 10.22 29.34 -1.36
N SER A 417 9.23 29.11 -2.23
CA SER A 417 8.05 28.30 -1.91
C SER A 417 8.36 26.79 -1.97
N MET A 418 9.47 26.43 -2.60
CA MET A 418 9.98 25.07 -2.75
C MET A 418 11.39 24.98 -2.14
N PRO A 419 11.86 23.79 -1.76
CA PRO A 419 13.22 23.63 -1.25
C PRO A 419 14.27 24.21 -2.18
N LEU A 420 15.23 24.95 -1.63
CA LEU A 420 16.33 25.54 -2.38
C LEU A 420 17.52 24.58 -2.42
N GLY A 421 17.94 24.20 -3.63
CA GLY A 421 19.02 23.26 -3.85
C GLY A 421 18.80 22.36 -5.06
N TYR A 422 19.35 21.15 -4.99
CA TYR A 422 19.49 20.22 -6.09
C TYR A 422 19.01 18.81 -5.70
N ILE A 423 18.41 18.12 -6.66
CA ILE A 423 18.22 16.67 -6.59
C ILE A 423 19.31 16.02 -7.44
N CYS A 424 20.12 15.18 -6.79
CA CYS A 424 21.25 14.49 -7.40
C CYS A 424 20.96 12.98 -7.46
N HIS A 425 21.01 12.39 -8.65
CA HIS A 425 20.86 10.94 -8.85
C HIS A 425 22.18 10.22 -8.72
N PHE A 426 22.19 9.07 -8.05
CA PHE A 426 23.37 8.22 -7.96
C PHE A 426 23.62 7.47 -9.29
N GLU A 427 24.79 7.66 -9.91
CA GLU A 427 25.17 6.96 -11.14
C GLU A 427 25.42 5.46 -10.87
N ARG A 428 26.31 5.17 -9.92
CA ARG A 428 26.66 3.81 -9.47
C ARG A 428 26.88 3.81 -7.97
N GLN A 429 26.24 2.87 -7.28
CA GLN A 429 26.43 2.67 -5.85
C GLN A 429 27.38 1.50 -5.60
N SER A 430 28.43 1.75 -4.83
CA SER A 430 29.27 0.68 -4.29
C SER A 430 28.49 -0.10 -3.25
N PHE A 431 28.85 -1.37 -3.04
CA PHE A 431 28.21 -2.19 -2.01
C PHE A 431 28.41 -1.61 -0.60
N ASP A 432 29.58 -1.01 -0.35
CA ASP A 432 29.88 -0.28 0.88
C ASP A 432 28.95 0.90 1.10
N PHE A 433 28.66 1.70 0.06
CA PHE A 433 27.69 2.79 0.16
C PHE A 433 26.27 2.30 0.41
N ILE A 434 25.86 1.20 -0.25
CA ILE A 434 24.54 0.60 0.00
C ILE A 434 24.41 0.16 1.46
N ARG A 435 25.45 -0.49 2.02
CA ARG A 435 25.48 -0.88 3.44
C ARG A 435 25.43 0.34 4.37
N PHE A 436 26.19 1.38 4.08
CA PHE A 436 26.11 2.65 4.82
C PHE A 436 24.70 3.23 4.80
N ARG A 437 24.10 3.36 3.62
CA ARG A 437 22.72 3.86 3.45
C ARG A 437 21.70 3.02 4.22
N LEU A 438 21.80 1.70 4.17
CA LEU A 438 20.89 0.81 4.92
C LEU A 438 21.07 0.98 6.44
N ARG A 439 22.30 1.07 6.94
CA ARG A 439 22.56 1.37 8.37
C ARG A 439 22.04 2.74 8.76
N TYR A 440 22.21 3.75 7.91
CA TYR A 440 21.69 5.10 8.12
C TYR A 440 20.17 5.07 8.28
N GLN A 441 19.46 4.40 7.37
CA GLN A 441 17.99 4.26 7.42
C GLN A 441 17.53 3.44 8.62
N TRP A 442 18.23 2.38 9.00
CA TRP A 442 17.92 1.59 10.18
C TRP A 442 18.03 2.43 11.47
N HIS A 443 19.11 3.19 11.63
CA HIS A 443 19.27 4.10 12.77
C HIS A 443 18.18 5.17 12.81
N LYS A 444 17.73 5.64 11.64
CA LYS A 444 16.60 6.56 11.54
C LYS A 444 15.33 5.91 12.07
N LEU A 445 15.04 4.67 11.68
CA LEU A 445 13.87 3.93 12.19
C LEU A 445 13.91 3.72 13.71
N LEU A 446 15.08 3.44 14.29
CA LEU A 446 15.24 3.30 15.74
C LEU A 446 14.89 4.57 16.53
N LYS A 447 14.97 5.75 15.90
CA LYS A 447 14.60 7.04 16.52
C LYS A 447 13.11 7.38 16.40
N VAL A 448 12.32 6.61 15.65
CA VAL A 448 10.87 6.82 15.47
C VAL A 448 10.13 6.92 16.82
N PRO A 449 10.32 6.02 17.81
CA PRO A 449 9.61 6.11 19.09
C PRO A 449 9.88 7.43 19.85
N LEU A 450 11.10 7.95 19.77
CA LEU A 450 11.48 9.23 20.38
C LEU A 450 10.76 10.40 19.68
N THR A 451 10.63 10.34 18.36
CA THR A 451 9.88 11.33 17.57
C THR A 451 8.41 11.31 17.92
N ILE A 452 7.80 10.12 18.06
CA ILE A 452 6.40 9.96 18.48
C ILE A 452 6.18 10.63 19.85
N ARG A 453 7.04 10.34 20.83
CA ARG A 453 6.95 10.94 22.17
C ARG A 453 7.00 12.46 22.15
N LYS A 454 7.93 13.04 21.38
CA LYS A 454 8.06 14.51 21.21
C LYS A 454 6.89 15.18 20.48
N LEU A 455 6.16 14.41 19.67
CA LEU A 455 4.96 14.87 18.97
C LEU A 455 3.71 14.72 19.85
N SER A 456 3.66 13.73 20.74
CA SER A 456 2.55 13.54 21.68
C SER A 456 2.60 14.48 22.89
N GLU A 457 3.79 14.95 23.28
CA GLU A 457 3.99 15.88 24.41
C GLU A 457 3.70 17.36 24.06
N SER A 458 3.35 17.68 22.81
CA SER A 458 3.05 19.05 22.30
C SER A 458 1.61 19.21 21.81
#